data_AF-A0A7M5X334-F1
#
_entry.id   AF-A0A7M5X334-F1
#
_cell.length_a   1.000
_cell.length_b   1.000
_cell.length_c   1.000
_cell.angle_alpha   90.00
_cell.angle_beta   90.00
_cell.angle_gamma   90.00
#
_symmetry.space_group_name_H-M   'P 1'
#
loop_
_entity.id
_entity.type
_entity.pdbx_description
1 polymer ?
#
loop_
_entity_poly.entity_id
_entity_poly.type
_entity_poly.pdbx_seq_one_letter_code
_entity_poly.pdbx_strand_id
1 'polypeptide(L)'
;MVYGSGQFWNKWQRPAERFIDKIPEWDEKRVSFESEITKSLPGNGNYFIDFSAAPKNFKLQYFMSTPLSLRENDYYMQIEPQEWDGCIYLQIASPATPI
;
A
#
# COMPACT_ATOMS: atom_id res chain seq x y z
N MET A 1 -3.91 2.71 -0.57
CA MET A 1 -2.67 3.54 -0.67
C MET A 1 -1.50 2.66 -0.27
N VAL A 2 -0.37 2.75 -0.97
CA VAL A 2 0.82 1.92 -0.69
C VAL A 2 2.01 2.83 -0.41
N TYR A 3 2.86 2.45 0.55
CA TYR A 3 4.02 3.22 0.96
C TYR A 3 5.31 2.47 0.67
N GLY A 4 6.31 3.16 0.13
CA GLY A 4 7.66 2.62 0.02
C GLY A 4 8.43 2.68 1.33
N SER A 5 8.41 3.83 2.00
CA SER A 5 9.20 4.09 3.21
C SER A 5 8.62 5.25 4.03
N GLY A 6 9.17 5.50 5.22
CA GLY A 6 8.85 6.67 6.04
C GLY A 6 8.35 6.32 7.43
N GLN A 7 7.38 7.08 7.92
CA GLN A 7 6.85 6.98 9.28
C GLN A 7 5.34 7.02 9.29
N PHE A 8 4.73 6.36 10.27
CA PHE A 8 3.27 6.28 10.43
C PHE A 8 2.88 6.38 11.91
N TRP A 9 1.59 6.64 12.16
CA TRP A 9 1.04 6.54 13.50
C TRP A 9 0.72 5.08 13.83
N ASN A 10 1.48 4.47 14.73
CA ASN A 10 1.13 3.18 15.31
C ASN A 10 0.05 3.38 16.38
N LYS A 11 -0.88 2.43 16.52
CA LYS A 11 -2.08 2.53 17.34
C LYS A 11 -2.91 3.79 17.02
N TRP A 12 -2.98 4.17 15.74
CA TRP A 12 -3.61 5.43 15.34
C TRP A 12 -5.09 5.54 15.76
N GLN A 13 -5.79 4.41 15.88
CA GLN A 13 -7.17 4.33 16.34
C GLN A 13 -7.34 4.63 17.84
N ARG A 14 -6.25 4.66 18.62
CA ARG A 14 -6.24 4.93 20.07
C ARG A 14 -5.37 6.15 20.36
N PRO A 15 -5.93 7.38 20.29
CA PRO A 15 -5.14 8.60 20.37
C PRO A 15 -4.24 8.75 21.61
N ALA A 16 -4.62 8.15 22.74
CA ALA A 16 -3.82 8.16 23.97
C ALA A 16 -2.63 7.17 23.95
N GLU A 17 -2.67 6.16 23.09
CA GLU A 17 -1.63 5.13 22.96
C GLU A 17 -0.79 5.29 21.69
N ARG A 18 -1.11 6.26 20.83
CA ARG A 18 -0.44 6.41 19.53
C ARG A 18 0.99 6.90 19.69
N PHE A 19 1.86 6.41 18.82
CA PHE A 19 3.24 6.89 18.71
C PHE A 19 3.70 6.82 17.26
N ILE A 20 4.74 7.58 16.94
CA ILE A 20 5.34 7.54 15.60
C ILE A 20 6.24 6.31 15.51
N ASP A 21 5.99 5.49 14.51
CA ASP A 21 6.79 4.29 14.21
C ASP A 21 7.30 4.35 12.77
N LYS A 22 8.30 3.52 12.47
CA LYS A 22 8.88 3.42 11.13
C LYS A 22 8.08 2.46 10.28
N ILE A 23 7.80 2.84 9.05
CA ILE A 23 7.31 1.90 8.03
C ILE A 23 8.41 0.85 7.85
N PRO A 24 8.15 -0.43 8.17
CA PRO A 24 9.12 -1.49 8.04
C PRO A 24 9.58 -1.63 6.60
N GLU A 25 10.85 -1.95 6.45
CA GLU A 25 11.41 -2.26 5.14
C GLU A 25 10.65 -3.45 4.52
N TRP A 26 10.60 -3.42 3.20
CA TRP A 26 10.02 -4.50 2.43
C TRP A 26 10.72 -5.83 2.75
N ASP A 27 9.93 -6.87 2.99
CA ASP A 27 10.39 -8.24 3.23
C ASP A 27 10.06 -9.10 2.01
N GLU A 28 11.07 -9.60 1.31
CA GLU A 28 10.96 -10.50 0.16
C GLU A 28 10.12 -11.74 0.43
N LYS A 29 10.04 -12.19 1.68
CA LYS A 29 9.27 -13.37 2.09
C LYS A 29 7.77 -13.09 2.18
N ARG A 30 7.37 -11.81 2.17
CA ARG A 30 5.97 -11.40 2.16
C ARG A 30 5.54 -11.19 0.71
N VAL A 31 4.85 -12.18 0.16
CA VAL A 31 4.12 -12.03 -1.11
C VAL A 31 2.89 -11.18 -0.84
N SER A 32 3.04 -9.86 -0.89
CA SER A 32 1.94 -8.90 -0.80
C SER A 32 1.80 -8.13 -2.12
N PHE A 33 0.60 -7.58 -2.37
CA PHE A 33 0.37 -6.65 -3.47
C PHE A 33 1.43 -5.55 -3.56
N GLU A 34 1.81 -5.03 -2.39
CA GLU A 34 2.82 -4.00 -2.24
C GLU A 34 4.15 -4.43 -2.86
N SER A 35 4.51 -5.72 -2.77
CA SER A 35 5.73 -6.26 -3.37
C SER A 35 5.70 -6.26 -4.90
N GLU A 36 4.57 -6.58 -5.51
CA GLU A 36 4.42 -6.61 -6.97
C GLU A 36 4.39 -5.19 -7.54
N ILE A 37 3.70 -4.26 -6.88
CA ILE A 37 3.72 -2.84 -7.26
C ILE A 37 5.13 -2.26 -7.08
N THR A 38 5.74 -2.43 -5.91
CA THR A 38 7.03 -1.78 -5.62
C THR A 38 8.14 -2.24 -6.57
N LYS A 39 8.11 -3.51 -7.02
CA LYS A 39 9.04 -4.04 -8.03
C LYS A 39 8.80 -3.52 -9.44
N SER A 40 7.56 -3.18 -9.78
CA SER A 40 7.17 -2.80 -11.15
C SER A 40 7.17 -1.28 -11.38
N LEU A 41 7.28 -0.49 -10.31
CA LEU A 41 7.41 0.96 -10.42
C LEU A 41 8.84 1.35 -10.82
N PRO A 42 9.01 2.16 -11.89
CA PRO A 42 10.31 2.75 -12.18
C PRO A 42 10.75 3.59 -10.97
N GLY A 43 12.03 3.48 -10.59
CA GLY A 43 12.52 4.06 -9.35
C GLY A 43 12.27 5.57 -9.19
N ASN A 44 12.14 5.97 -7.92
CA ASN A 44 12.05 7.32 -7.35
C ASN A 44 10.87 8.19 -7.79
N GLY A 45 9.70 7.96 -7.21
CA GLY A 45 8.59 8.90 -7.29
C GLY A 45 7.30 8.44 -6.61
N ASN A 46 6.36 9.36 -6.48
CA ASN A 46 4.97 9.04 -6.20
C ASN A 46 4.28 8.69 -7.53
N TYR A 47 3.42 7.68 -7.52
CA TYR A 47 2.73 7.21 -8.73
C TYR A 47 1.25 7.04 -8.47
N PHE A 48 0.45 7.30 -9.50
CA PHE A 48 -0.93 6.87 -9.56
C PHE A 48 -1.04 5.76 -10.59
N ILE A 49 -1.59 4.62 -10.16
CA ILE A 49 -1.89 3.49 -11.02
C ILE A 49 -3.40 3.49 -11.23
N ASP A 50 -3.82 3.80 -12.45
CA ASP A 50 -5.21 3.74 -12.88
C ASP A 50 -5.52 2.30 -13.33
N PHE A 51 -6.38 1.59 -12.61
CA PHE A 51 -6.75 0.22 -12.96
C PHE A 51 -7.72 0.16 -14.14
N SER A 52 -8.49 1.22 -14.39
CA SER A 52 -9.41 1.30 -15.54
C SER A 52 -8.67 1.39 -16.88
N ALA A 53 -7.51 2.05 -16.87
CA ALA A 53 -6.64 2.20 -18.04
C ALA A 53 -5.73 0.99 -18.28
N ALA A 54 -5.77 0.01 -17.39
CA ALA A 54 -4.78 -1.04 -17.38
C ALA A 54 -5.04 -2.11 -18.46
N PRO A 55 -3.99 -2.66 -19.10
CA PRO A 55 -4.17 -3.65 -20.15
C PRO A 55 -4.94 -4.86 -19.63
N LYS A 56 -5.91 -5.35 -20.40
CA LYS A 56 -6.70 -6.57 -20.12
C LYS A 56 -5.85 -7.84 -20.27
N ASN A 57 -4.67 -7.88 -19.68
CA ASN A 57 -3.85 -9.08 -19.61
C ASN A 57 -4.30 -9.96 -18.44
N PHE A 58 -4.12 -11.26 -18.60
CA PHE A 58 -4.59 -12.27 -17.64
C PHE A 58 -4.03 -12.08 -16.23
N LYS A 59 -2.77 -11.64 -16.11
CA LYS A 59 -2.10 -11.46 -14.80
C LYS A 59 -2.74 -10.34 -14.00
N LEU A 60 -3.06 -9.21 -14.64
CA LEU A 60 -3.68 -8.10 -13.96
C LEU A 60 -5.15 -8.39 -13.64
N GLN A 61 -5.89 -9.06 -14.52
CA GLN A 61 -7.26 -9.46 -14.20
C GLN A 61 -7.32 -10.42 -13.02
N TYR A 62 -6.44 -11.43 -13.02
CA TYR A 62 -6.30 -12.35 -11.90
C TYR A 62 -5.97 -11.60 -10.60
N PHE A 63 -5.03 -10.65 -10.68
CA PHE A 63 -4.68 -9.78 -9.58
C PHE A 63 -5.90 -8.99 -9.07
N MET A 64 -6.67 -8.35 -9.96
CA MET A 64 -7.83 -7.53 -9.60
C MET A 64 -8.97 -8.35 -8.98
N SER A 65 -9.09 -9.62 -9.36
CA SER A 65 -10.14 -10.54 -8.88
C SER A 65 -9.73 -11.39 -7.67
N THR A 66 -8.50 -11.24 -7.16
CA THR A 66 -8.00 -12.04 -6.05
C THR A 66 -8.03 -11.21 -4.76
N PRO A 67 -8.61 -11.72 -3.66
CA PRO A 67 -8.48 -11.08 -2.36
C PRO A 67 -7.02 -11.02 -1.92
N LEU A 68 -6.59 -9.85 -1.44
CA LEU A 68 -5.20 -9.59 -1.04
C LEU A 68 -5.15 -9.06 0.37
N SER A 69 -4.11 -9.49 1.09
CA SER A 69 -3.76 -8.90 2.37
C SER A 69 -2.93 -7.64 2.12
N LEU A 70 -3.49 -6.47 2.41
CA LEU A 70 -2.78 -5.20 2.39
C LEU A 70 -2.53 -4.75 3.83
N ARG A 71 -1.37 -4.12 4.05
CA ARG A 71 -1.06 -3.52 5.34
C ARG A 71 -1.56 -2.09 5.37
N GLU A 72 -2.28 -1.76 6.43
CA GLU A 72 -2.66 -0.39 6.75
C GLU A 72 -2.04 -0.03 8.11
N ASN A 73 -1.02 0.85 8.10
CA ASN A 73 -0.31 1.29 9.31
C ASN A 73 0.21 0.13 10.16
N ASP A 74 -0.55 -0.25 11.20
CA ASP A 74 -0.26 -1.26 12.21
C ASP A 74 -1.11 -2.54 12.11
N TYR A 75 -2.02 -2.65 11.13
CA TYR A 75 -2.81 -3.87 10.91
C TYR A 75 -2.86 -4.32 9.45
N TYR A 76 -3.41 -5.51 9.23
CA TYR A 76 -3.68 -6.05 7.91
C TYR A 76 -5.18 -6.06 7.64
N MET A 77 -5.54 -5.73 6.41
CA MET A 77 -6.89 -5.82 5.91
C MET A 77 -6.93 -6.71 4.67
N GLN A 78 -8.01 -7.46 4.52
CA GLN A 78 -8.31 -8.14 3.26
C GLN A 78 -9.00 -7.13 2.35
N ILE A 79 -8.47 -6.95 1.16
CA ILE A 79 -9.04 -6.09 0.13
C ILE A 79 -9.28 -6.90 -1.14
N GLU A 80 -10.38 -6.61 -1.82
CA GLU A 80 -10.58 -7.06 -3.19
C GLU A 80 -10.25 -5.89 -4.11
N PRO A 81 -9.16 -5.92 -4.89
CA PRO A 81 -8.73 -4.76 -5.67
C PRO A 81 -9.77 -4.29 -6.69
N GLN A 82 -10.68 -5.16 -7.11
CA GLN A 82 -11.85 -4.81 -7.94
C GLN A 82 -12.76 -3.73 -7.32
N GLU A 83 -12.68 -3.49 -6.01
CA GLU A 83 -13.43 -2.42 -5.35
C GLU A 83 -12.83 -1.03 -5.60
N TRP A 84 -11.62 -0.94 -6.17
CA TRP A 84 -10.88 0.30 -6.34
C TRP A 84 -10.71 0.62 -7.84
N ASP A 85 -10.85 1.89 -8.20
CA ASP A 85 -10.57 2.37 -9.57
C ASP A 85 -9.07 2.53 -9.85
N GLY A 86 -8.25 2.54 -8.81
CA GLY A 86 -6.81 2.73 -8.89
C GLY A 86 -6.13 2.72 -7.53
N CYS A 87 -4.81 2.94 -7.53
CA CYS A 87 -4.05 3.13 -6.30
C CYS A 87 -2.99 4.21 -6.41
N ILE A 88 -2.79 4.94 -5.33
CA ILE A 88 -1.67 5.88 -5.18
C ILE A 88 -0.55 5.18 -4.41
N TYR A 89 0.65 5.21 -4.98
CA TYR A 89 1.90 4.86 -4.33
C TYR A 89 2.62 6.13 -3.88
N LEU A 90 3.00 6.17 -2.61
CA LEU A 90 3.84 7.22 -2.04
C LEU A 90 5.21 6.65 -1.72
N GLN A 91 6.27 7.26 -2.24
CA GLN A 91 7.64 6.80 -1.97
C GLN A 91 8.02 7.02 -0.50
N ILE A 92 7.65 8.18 0.05
CA ILE A 92 7.91 8.57 1.43
C ILE A 92 6.61 9.08 2.04
N ALA A 93 6.21 8.51 3.16
CA ALA A 93 5.08 8.98 3.96
C ALA A 93 5.55 9.56 5.31
N SER A 94 4.85 10.57 5.79
CA SER A 94 5.02 11.15 7.12
C SER A 94 3.70 11.10 7.90
N PRO A 95 3.76 10.93 9.22
CA PRO A 95 2.56 10.95 10.05
C PRO A 95 1.90 12.33 9.98
N ALA A 96 0.58 12.33 9.82
CA ALA A 96 -0.19 13.58 9.81
C ALA A 96 -0.06 14.32 11.15
N THR A 97 -0.10 15.65 11.10
CA THR A 97 -0.18 16.48 12.31
C THR A 97 -1.49 16.17 13.03
N PRO A 98 -1.45 15.84 14.34
CA PRO A 98 -2.67 15.67 15.10
C PRO A 98 -3.52 16.94 15.12
N ILE A 99 -4.80 16.81 14.80
CA ILE A 99 -5.82 17.84 15.03
C ILE A 99 -6.49 17.56 16.37
#